data_AF-A0A8X8WF60-F1
#
_entry.id   AF-A0A8X8WF60-F1
#
_cell.length_a   1.000
_cell.length_b   1.000
_cell.length_c   1.000
_cell.angle_alpha   90.00
_cell.angle_beta   90.00
_cell.angle_gamma   90.00
#
_symmetry.space_group_name_H-M   'P 1'
#
loop_
_entity.id
_entity.type
_entity.pdbx_description
1 polymer ?
#
loop_
_entity_poly.entity_id
_entity_poly.type
_entity_poly.pdbx_seq_one_letter_code
_entity_poly.pdbx_strand_id
1 'polypeptide(L)'
;MVTVSRHHEFCAGRERKRTILLTKSLLSLLRQKTSAFAVSPLWQNLQCGESVTIEGQTYTISAVTHRYQLRKGKYEPSEKRLDVLSTGRYLLNLYLETLLQQS
;
A
#
# COMPACT_ATOMS: atom_id res chain seq x y z
N MET A 1 -4.28 -0.95 26.76
CA MET A 1 -4.81 -0.80 25.38
C MET A 1 -3.81 0.00 24.57
N VAL A 2 -3.21 -0.55 23.51
CA VAL A 2 -2.30 0.21 22.62
C VAL A 2 -3.11 0.69 21.43
N THR A 3 -3.27 2.01 21.30
CA THR A 3 -3.91 2.61 20.12
C THR A 3 -2.93 2.51 18.95
N VAL A 4 -3.36 1.85 17.86
CA VAL A 4 -2.55 1.67 16.65
C VAL A 4 -3.22 2.43 15.52
N SER A 5 -2.53 3.41 14.97
CA SER A 5 -2.96 4.14 13.77
C SER A 5 -2.27 3.57 12.54
N ARG A 6 -2.99 3.42 11.43
CA ARG A 6 -2.44 2.92 10.16
C ARG A 6 -2.66 3.98 9.09
N HIS A 7 -1.59 4.41 8.46
CA HIS A 7 -1.61 5.29 7.31
C HIS A 7 -1.26 4.49 6.06
N HIS A 8 -2.13 4.53 5.05
CA HIS A 8 -1.97 3.80 3.79
C HIS A 8 -1.81 4.83 2.67
N GLU A 9 -0.69 4.77 1.97
CA GLU A 9 -0.41 5.61 0.81
C GLU A 9 -0.39 4.72 -0.43
N PHE A 10 -1.33 4.97 -1.34
CA PHE A 10 -1.48 4.21 -2.59
C PHE A 10 -0.85 4.98 -3.74
N CYS A 11 -0.12 4.28 -4.61
CA CYS A 11 0.61 4.92 -5.71
C CYS A 11 -0.31 5.28 -6.88
N ALA A 12 -1.47 4.60 -6.97
CA ALA A 12 -2.52 4.86 -7.92
C ALA A 12 -3.81 5.21 -7.17
N GLY A 13 -4.40 6.35 -7.51
CA GLY A 13 -5.71 6.76 -6.99
C GLY A 13 -5.64 7.70 -5.79
N ARG A 14 -5.98 8.97 -6.05
CA ARG A 14 -6.37 9.98 -5.05
C ARG A 14 -7.34 9.35 -4.03
N GLU A 15 -7.12 9.68 -2.77
CA GLU A 15 -7.89 9.28 -1.58
C GLU A 15 -9.40 9.38 -1.82
N ARG A 16 -10.04 8.29 -2.25
CA ARG A 16 -11.49 8.24 -2.35
C ARG A 16 -12.02 8.07 -0.92
N LYS A 17 -12.59 9.14 -0.36
CA LYS A 17 -13.65 9.04 0.66
C LYS A 17 -14.86 8.32 0.05
N ARG A 18 -14.72 7.05 -0.26
CA ARG A 18 -15.84 6.17 -0.61
C ARG A 18 -16.48 5.75 0.71
N THR A 19 -17.37 6.60 1.20
CA THR A 19 -18.45 6.16 2.10
C THR A 19 -19.38 5.28 1.29
N ILE A 20 -18.90 4.10 0.88
CA ILE A 20 -19.77 3.01 0.51
C ILE A 20 -19.75 2.15 1.76
N LEU A 21 -20.93 1.95 2.34
CA LEU A 21 -21.21 1.00 3.40
C LEU A 21 -21.00 -0.44 2.87
N LEU A 22 -19.82 -0.74 2.35
CA LEU A 22 -19.38 -2.10 2.10
C LEU A 22 -18.92 -2.62 3.44
N THR A 23 -19.79 -3.42 4.03
CA THR A 23 -19.44 -4.34 5.10
C THR A 23 -18.08 -4.94 4.82
N LYS A 24 -17.22 -4.95 5.85
CA LYS A 24 -15.78 -5.26 5.80
C LYS A 24 -15.41 -6.57 5.09
N SER A 25 -16.37 -7.45 4.77
CA SER A 25 -16.14 -8.71 4.07
C SER A 25 -15.83 -8.55 2.58
N LEU A 26 -16.51 -7.66 1.84
CA LEU A 26 -16.38 -7.63 0.38
C LEU A 26 -15.06 -7.00 -0.10
N LEU A 27 -14.51 -6.04 0.67
CA LEU A 27 -13.21 -5.42 0.37
C LEU A 27 -12.04 -6.42 0.46
N SER A 28 -12.19 -7.50 1.22
CA SER A 28 -11.17 -8.55 1.31
C SER A 28 -11.10 -9.43 0.05
N LEU A 29 -12.19 -9.54 -0.71
CA LEU A 29 -12.29 -10.34 -1.92
C LEU A 29 -11.69 -9.66 -3.17
N LEU A 30 -11.57 -8.32 -3.16
CA LEU A 30 -10.97 -7.54 -4.27
C LEU A 30 -9.50 -7.17 -4.04
N ARG A 31 -8.91 -7.47 -2.88
CA ARG A 31 -7.47 -7.34 -2.66
C ARG A 31 -6.77 -8.45 -3.41
N GLN A 32 -6.49 -8.20 -4.69
CA GLN A 32 -5.52 -8.95 -5.48
C GLN A 32 -4.30 -9.24 -4.60
N LYS A 33 -3.89 -10.51 -4.52
CA LYS A 33 -2.81 -10.99 -3.65
C LYS A 33 -1.52 -10.21 -3.94
N THR A 34 -1.29 -9.14 -3.20
CA THR A 34 -0.03 -8.38 -3.20
C THR A 34 0.93 -9.09 -2.26
N SER A 35 2.21 -9.15 -2.64
CA SER A 35 3.24 -9.61 -1.73
C SER A 35 3.62 -8.44 -0.82
N ALA A 36 3.23 -8.55 0.45
CA ALA A 36 3.60 -7.58 1.47
C ALA A 36 4.96 -7.97 2.07
N PHE A 37 5.99 -7.17 1.80
CA PHE A 37 7.32 -7.42 2.35
C PHE A 37 7.57 -6.55 3.59
N ALA A 38 8.14 -7.18 4.62
CA ALA A 38 8.66 -6.47 5.78
C ALA A 38 9.97 -5.78 5.38
N VAL A 39 10.03 -4.48 5.64
CA VAL A 39 11.05 -3.60 5.08
C VAL A 39 12.24 -3.52 6.05
N SER A 40 13.43 -3.90 5.59
CA SER A 40 14.68 -3.72 6.35
C SER A 40 15.02 -2.22 6.46
N PRO A 41 15.71 -1.74 7.52
CA PRO A 41 15.95 -0.30 7.76
C PRO A 41 16.74 0.42 6.65
N LEU A 42 17.31 -0.30 5.67
CA LEU A 42 17.96 0.27 4.49
C LEU A 42 16.98 0.92 3.49
N TRP A 43 15.70 0.59 3.57
CA TRP A 43 14.66 0.94 2.58
C TRP A 43 13.72 2.07 3.09
N GLN A 44 14.25 2.97 3.92
CA GLN A 44 13.48 4.04 4.55
C GLN A 44 12.92 5.06 3.56
N ASN A 45 13.66 5.35 2.49
CA ASN A 45 13.31 6.42 1.55
C ASN A 45 12.38 6.01 0.41
N LEU A 46 11.99 4.72 0.33
CA LEU A 46 11.26 4.29 -0.85
C LEU A 46 9.84 4.81 -0.89
N GLN A 47 9.52 5.31 -2.08
CA GLN A 47 8.29 6.00 -2.42
C GLN A 47 7.43 5.17 -3.36
N CYS A 48 6.19 5.61 -3.47
CA CYS A 48 5.23 5.04 -4.38
C CYS A 48 5.67 5.14 -5.84
N GLY A 49 5.53 4.04 -6.60
CA GLY A 49 5.93 3.99 -8.02
C GLY A 49 7.41 3.69 -8.28
N GLU A 50 8.25 3.57 -7.24
CA GLU A 50 9.63 3.13 -7.41
C GLU A 50 9.74 1.63 -7.69
N SER A 51 10.80 1.25 -8.40
CA SER A 51 11.15 -0.14 -8.65
C SER A 51 12.11 -0.67 -7.59
N VAL A 52 11.79 -1.82 -7.00
CA VAL A 52 12.64 -2.54 -6.05
C VAL A 52 13.07 -3.87 -6.62
N THR A 53 14.32 -4.24 -6.36
CA THR A 53 14.83 -5.56 -6.73
C THR A 53 14.79 -6.46 -5.50
N ILE A 54 13.94 -7.48 -5.55
CA ILE A 54 13.77 -8.47 -4.48
C ILE A 54 14.17 -9.82 -5.07
N GLU A 55 15.15 -10.49 -4.46
CA GLU A 55 15.58 -11.84 -4.87
C GLU A 55 15.97 -11.93 -6.36
N GLY A 56 16.53 -10.86 -6.92
CA GLY A 56 16.94 -10.79 -8.34
C GLY A 56 15.82 -10.49 -9.33
N GLN A 57 14.59 -10.26 -8.86
CA GLN A 57 13.46 -9.83 -9.69
C GLN A 57 13.04 -8.40 -9.37
N THR A 58 12.67 -7.64 -10.41
CA THR A 58 12.22 -6.25 -10.27
C THR A 58 10.72 -6.18 -10.09
N TYR A 59 10.30 -5.54 -9.01
CA TYR A 59 8.92 -5.25 -8.67
C TYR A 59 8.71 -3.74 -8.57
N THR A 60 7.48 -3.28 -8.75
CA THR A 60 7.08 -1.89 -8.57
C THR A 60 6.25 -1.75 -7.30
N ILE A 61 6.55 -0.73 -6.51
CA ILE A 61 5.81 -0.41 -5.29
C ILE A 61 4.43 0.12 -5.67
N SER A 62 3.39 -0.54 -5.16
CA SER A 62 1.98 -0.22 -5.41
C SER A 62 1.30 0.50 -4.25
N ALA A 63 1.75 0.25 -3.03
CA ALA A 63 1.34 1.01 -1.85
C ALA A 63 2.40 0.92 -0.74
N VAL A 64 2.42 1.96 0.10
CA VAL A 64 3.24 2.05 1.30
C VAL A 64 2.33 2.16 2.51
N THR A 65 2.53 1.29 3.49
CA THR A 65 1.75 1.32 4.74
C THR A 65 2.65 1.66 5.91
N HIS A 66 2.32 2.74 6.61
CA HIS A 66 2.97 3.14 7.85
C HIS A 66 2.08 2.79 9.04
N ARG A 67 2.62 2.04 9.99
CA ARG A 67 1.95 1.70 11.25
C ARG A 67 2.54 2.53 12.38
N TYR A 68 1.69 3.33 13.01
CA TYR A 68 2.04 4.14 14.16
C TYR A 68 1.48 3.53 15.44
N GLN A 69 2.27 3.58 16.51
CA GLN A 69 1.89 3.15 17.84
C GLN A 69 1.94 4.35 18.79
N LEU A 70 0.91 4.49 19.63
CA LEU A 70 0.92 5.50 20.67
C LEU A 70 1.86 5.05 21.80
N ARG A 71 2.95 5.79 22.01
CA ARG A 71 3.94 5.58 23.07
C ARG A 71 4.10 6.86 23.86
N LYS A 72 3.85 6.81 25.18
CA LYS A 72 3.99 7.96 26.10
C LYS A 72 3.28 9.24 25.60
N GLY A 73 2.10 9.10 25.00
CA GLY A 73 1.31 10.22 24.48
C GLY A 73 1.73 10.74 23.09
N LYS A 74 2.71 10.11 22.42
CA LYS A 74 3.15 10.45 21.05
C LYS A 74 2.97 9.27 20.10
N TYR A 75 2.60 9.53 18.85
CA TYR A 75 2.54 8.50 17.82
C TYR A 75 3.94 8.27 17.24
N GLU A 76 4.51 7.09 17.48
CA GLU A 76 5.81 6.69 16.96
C GLU A 76 5.62 5.67 15.81
N PRO A 77 6.36 5.80 14.69
CA PRO A 77 6.32 4.81 13.61
C PRO A 77 6.93 3.50 14.10
N SER A 78 6.17 2.41 14.02
CA SER A 78 6.58 1.09 14.50
C SER A 78 6.92 0.13 13.38
N GLU A 79 6.25 0.21 12.23
CA GLU A 79 6.41 -0.76 11.14
C GLU A 79 6.10 -0.06 9.81
N LYS A 80 6.93 -0.33 8.80
CA LYS A 80 6.69 0.06 7.40
C LYS A 80 6.50 -1.23 6.59
N ARG A 81 5.43 -1.31 5.81
CA ARG A 81 5.16 -2.41 4.87
C ARG A 81 5.08 -1.85 3.46
N LEU A 82 5.69 -2.55 2.52
CA LEU A 82 5.58 -2.25 1.09
C LEU A 82 4.73 -3.33 0.44
N ASP A 83 3.69 -2.90 -0.26
CA ASP A 83 2.91 -3.74 -1.14
C ASP A 83 3.50 -3.61 -2.55
N VAL A 84 4.12 -4.68 -3.04
CA VAL A 84 4.78 -4.69 -4.35
C VAL A 84 4.01 -5.54 -5.35
N LEU A 85 4.11 -5.16 -6.62
CA LEU A 85 3.52 -5.84 -7.75
C LEU A 85 4.57 -6.03 -8.83
N SER A 86 4.43 -7.05 -9.69
CA SER A 86 5.23 -7.09 -10.91
C SER A 86 4.95 -5.85 -11.75
N THR A 87 5.97 -5.35 -12.45
CA THR A 87 5.85 -4.13 -13.27
C THR A 87 4.67 -4.21 -14.24
N GLY A 88 4.50 -5.33 -14.95
CA GLY A 88 3.36 -5.55 -15.85
C GLY A 88 2.01 -5.43 -15.14
N ARG A 89 1.87 -6.00 -13.94
CA ARG A 89 0.61 -5.94 -13.17
C ARG A 89 0.32 -4.52 -12.67
N TYR A 90 1.37 -3.79 -12.27
CA TYR A 90 1.25 -2.40 -11.87
C TYR A 90 0.73 -1.53 -13.02
N LEU A 91 1.32 -1.65 -14.23
CA LEU A 91 0.86 -0.91 -15.41
C LEU A 91 -0.57 -1.27 -15.81
N LEU A 92 -0.93 -2.56 -15.80
CA LEU A 92 -2.28 -3.00 -16.11
C LEU A 92 -3.31 -2.42 -15.12
N ASN A 93 -2.99 -2.42 -13.83
CA ASN A 93 -3.87 -1.84 -12.81
C ASN A 93 -4.05 -0.33 -13.04
N LEU A 94 -2.98 0.42 -13.34
CA LEU A 94 -3.06 1.84 -13.68
C LEU A 94 -3.94 2.10 -14.90
N TYR A 95 -3.78 1.30 -15.95
CA TYR A 95 -4.58 1.42 -17.16
C TYR A 95 -6.06 1.16 -16.88
N LEU A 96 -6.38 0.07 -16.18
CA LEU A 96 -7.76 -0.26 -15.80
C LEU A 96 -8.38 0.81 -14.90
N GLU A 97 -7.62 1.34 -13.93
CA GLU A 97 -8.10 2.44 -13.07
C GLU A 97 -8.41 3.70 -13.88
N THR A 98 -7.58 4.01 -14.88
CA THR A 98 -7.79 5.16 -15.77
C THR A 98 -9.07 4.99 -16.59
N LEU A 99 -9.28 3.80 -17.17
CA LEU A 99 -10.50 3.50 -17.94
C LEU A 99 -11.75 3.57 -17.07
N LEU A 100 -11.72 2.98 -15.88
CA LEU A 100 -12.82 3.02 -14.92
C LEU A 100 -13.15 4.44 -14.42
N GLN A 101 -12.21 5.37 -14.56
CA GLN A 101 -12.42 6.77 -14.18
C GLN A 101 -12.99 7.61 -15.34
N GLN A 102 -12.88 7.12 -16.58
CA GLN A 102 -13.41 7.78 -17.78
C GLN A 102 -14.85 7.37 -18.13
N SER A 103 -15.33 6.24 -17.59
CA SER A 103 -16.71 5.76 -17.71
C SER A 103 -17.65 6.41 -16.71
#